data_AF-A0A951ICA7-F1
#
_entry.id   AF-A0A951ICA7-F1
#
_cell.length_a   1.000
_cell.length_b   1.000
_cell.length_c   1.000
_cell.angle_alpha   90.00
_cell.angle_beta   90.00
_cell.angle_gamma   90.00
#
_symmetry.space_group_name_H-M   'P 1'
#
loop_
_entity.id
_entity.type
_entity.pdbx_description
1 polymer ?
#
loop_
_entity_poly.entity_id
_entity_poly.type
_entity_poly.pdbx_seq_one_letter_code
_entity_poly.pdbx_strand_id
1 'polypeptide(L)'
;MSLTVVNVAYPFAAVGPDAAGGAEQVLTALDKALTQAGHRSIVLASEDSVVSGMHWPVRKQEGAIDQRARARAWGIYRETIDTIRRSCKPDIVHLHGIDFHSYCPNEGATLVTLHLPLSWYPKAALQDVRPGLWMNGVSETQHRSSPRGARLLSPIGNGVDVDAFSSRHAKRNFALFLGRLCAEKGVHLAIEAARKAGIALMIGGKVFAYEEHEHYFKTQIAPGLGPLCNFLGALTFTRKRRFLAAARCLLIPSLAEETSSLVAMEAMACGTPVIGFRRGALCEIVSDGRTGFLVENAEEMAEAIGSVAKLDASLCKAEAQARFSLGAMCTNYIERYHDLVGRWAAAA
;
A
#
# COMPACT_ATOMS: atom_id res chain seq x y z
N MET A 1 -13.90 1.94 25.59
CA MET A 1 -12.74 2.46 26.34
C MET A 1 -11.84 3.18 25.36
N SER A 2 -11.19 4.29 25.75
CA SER A 2 -10.17 4.90 24.88
C SER A 2 -8.94 4.00 24.82
N LEU A 3 -8.21 4.02 23.69
CA LEU A 3 -7.02 3.20 23.44
C LEU A 3 -5.83 4.13 23.21
N THR A 4 -4.65 3.71 23.63
CA THR A 4 -3.36 4.28 23.23
C THR A 4 -2.69 3.34 22.25
N VAL A 5 -2.65 3.72 20.98
CA VAL A 5 -2.11 2.91 19.89
C VAL A 5 -0.83 3.56 19.37
N VAL A 6 0.26 2.79 19.29
CA VAL A 6 1.51 3.23 18.66
C VAL A 6 1.58 2.65 17.25
N ASN A 7 1.39 3.47 16.23
CA ASN A 7 1.61 3.09 14.84
C ASN A 7 3.08 3.33 14.47
N VAL A 8 3.76 2.28 14.01
CA VAL A 8 5.18 2.32 13.61
C VAL A 8 5.28 2.21 12.09
N ALA A 9 5.71 3.31 11.47
CA ALA A 9 5.91 3.41 10.04
C ALA A 9 7.15 2.63 9.57
N TYR A 10 7.26 2.45 8.24
CA TYR A 10 8.48 1.93 7.64
C TYR A 10 9.63 2.96 7.75
N PRO A 11 10.84 2.59 8.21
CA PRO A 11 11.88 3.59 8.52
C PRO A 11 12.35 4.50 7.38
N PHE A 12 12.12 4.12 6.13
CA PHE A 12 12.61 4.85 4.95
C PHE A 12 11.50 5.52 4.13
N ALA A 13 10.29 5.61 4.68
CA ALA A 13 9.16 6.24 4.02
C ALA A 13 8.40 7.14 4.98
N ALA A 14 8.10 8.36 4.53
CA ALA A 14 7.27 9.28 5.27
C ALA A 14 5.80 8.90 5.15
N VAL A 15 5.05 9.08 6.24
CA VAL A 15 3.60 8.95 6.27
C VAL A 15 2.96 10.32 6.11
N GLY A 16 1.78 10.37 5.51
CA GLY A 16 1.06 11.61 5.28
C GLY A 16 0.12 11.55 4.07
N PRO A 17 -0.56 12.65 3.75
CA PRO A 17 -1.57 12.71 2.69
C PRO A 17 -1.01 12.42 1.29
N ASP A 18 0.28 12.69 1.08
CA ASP A 18 0.98 12.47 -0.20
C ASP A 18 1.92 11.25 -0.15
N ALA A 19 1.71 10.33 0.80
CA ALA A 19 2.51 9.12 0.93
C ALA A 19 2.50 8.28 -0.37
N ALA A 20 3.69 7.90 -0.82
CA ALA A 20 3.86 7.20 -2.10
C ALA A 20 3.59 5.69 -2.03
N GLY A 21 3.71 5.09 -0.84
CA GLY A 21 3.50 3.66 -0.61
C GLY A 21 2.14 3.36 0.01
N GLY A 22 1.72 2.10 -0.11
CA GLY A 22 0.41 1.66 0.39
C GLY A 22 0.37 1.52 1.92
N ALA A 23 1.45 1.01 2.52
CA ALA A 23 1.56 0.85 3.96
C ALA A 23 1.48 2.20 4.69
N GLU A 24 2.14 3.21 4.13
CA GLU A 24 2.15 4.57 4.64
C GLU A 24 0.78 5.24 4.53
N GLN A 25 0.07 5.05 3.41
CA GLN A 25 -1.31 5.55 3.24
C GLN A 25 -2.28 4.89 4.23
N VAL A 26 -2.18 3.57 4.44
CA VAL A 26 -3.00 2.86 5.44
C VAL A 26 -2.72 3.38 6.85
N LEU A 27 -1.43 3.53 7.22
CA LEU A 27 -1.06 4.08 8.52
C LEU A 27 -1.61 5.49 8.73
N THR A 28 -1.47 6.38 7.73
CA THR A 28 -2.04 7.74 7.78
C THR A 28 -3.55 7.72 8.00
N ALA A 29 -4.27 6.81 7.34
CA ALA A 29 -5.71 6.68 7.53
C ALA A 29 -6.08 6.17 8.95
N LEU A 30 -5.34 5.20 9.47
CA LEU A 30 -5.57 4.67 10.81
C LEU A 30 -5.27 5.70 11.89
N ASP A 31 -4.18 6.45 11.77
CA ASP A 31 -3.83 7.54 12.68
C ASP A 31 -4.94 8.61 12.75
N LYS A 32 -5.44 9.03 11.58
CA LYS A 32 -6.58 9.96 11.50
C LYS A 32 -7.84 9.37 12.14
N ALA A 33 -8.18 8.13 11.83
CA ALA A 33 -9.39 7.48 12.33
C ALA A 33 -9.35 7.28 13.86
N LEU A 34 -8.22 6.85 14.41
CA LEU A 34 -8.00 6.72 15.85
C LEU A 34 -8.21 8.06 16.56
N THR A 35 -7.61 9.12 16.04
CA THR A 35 -7.72 10.48 16.60
C THR A 35 -9.17 10.98 16.56
N GLN A 36 -9.86 10.79 15.43
CA GLN A 36 -11.26 11.19 15.26
C GLN A 36 -12.23 10.41 16.16
N ALA A 37 -11.91 9.14 16.47
CA ALA A 37 -12.69 8.31 17.37
C ALA A 37 -12.35 8.54 18.87
N GLY A 38 -11.47 9.49 19.19
CA GLY A 38 -11.10 9.82 20.58
C GLY A 38 -10.11 8.84 21.21
N HIS A 39 -9.42 8.03 20.41
CA HIS A 39 -8.28 7.24 20.84
C HIS A 39 -6.99 8.08 20.77
N ARG A 40 -6.00 7.74 21.58
CA ARG A 40 -4.67 8.34 21.54
C ARG A 40 -3.82 7.62 20.50
N SER A 41 -3.66 8.23 19.33
CA SER A 41 -2.72 7.75 18.30
C SER A 41 -1.33 8.35 18.54
N ILE A 42 -0.30 7.50 18.56
CA ILE A 42 1.11 7.87 18.59
C ILE A 42 1.73 7.31 17.31
N VAL A 43 2.43 8.13 16.55
CA VAL A 43 3.03 7.74 15.26
C VAL A 43 4.54 7.86 15.34
N LEU A 44 5.22 6.71 15.33
CA LEU A 44 6.66 6.62 15.14
C LEU A 44 6.97 6.61 13.64
N ALA A 45 7.50 7.70 13.13
CA ALA A 45 7.79 7.87 11.70
C ALA A 45 8.93 8.87 11.48
N SER A 46 9.38 9.00 10.23
CA SER A 46 10.39 10.00 9.86
C SER A 46 9.93 11.43 10.19
N GLU A 47 10.88 12.31 10.48
CA GLU A 47 10.62 13.71 10.85
C GLU A 47 9.88 14.53 9.78
N ASP A 48 9.97 14.12 8.51
CA ASP A 48 9.25 14.73 7.38
C ASP A 48 7.82 14.18 7.18
N SER A 49 7.33 13.36 8.11
CA SER A 49 5.96 12.84 8.10
C SER A 49 4.94 13.87 8.58
N VAL A 50 3.71 13.77 8.06
CA VAL A 50 2.55 14.58 8.48
C VAL A 50 1.53 13.66 9.14
N VAL A 51 1.26 13.87 10.43
CA VAL A 51 0.41 13.01 11.25
C VAL A 51 -0.75 13.81 11.88
N SER A 52 -1.82 13.10 12.25
CA SER A 52 -2.99 13.64 12.96
C SER A 52 -2.84 13.51 14.47
N GLY A 53 -2.27 12.39 14.94
CA GLY A 53 -2.01 12.12 16.35
C GLY A 53 -0.71 12.75 16.88
N MET A 54 -0.11 12.11 17.88
CA MET A 54 1.16 12.52 18.46
C MET A 54 2.33 11.99 17.61
N HIS A 55 3.11 12.87 17.00
CA HIS A 55 4.31 12.49 16.26
C HIS A 55 5.46 12.15 17.21
N TRP A 56 6.07 10.99 17.02
CA TRP A 56 7.38 10.66 17.53
C TRP A 56 8.37 10.64 16.36
N PRO A 57 9.02 11.77 16.05
CA PRO A 57 9.87 11.88 14.87
C PRO A 57 11.19 11.14 15.06
N VAL A 58 11.63 10.44 14.01
CA VAL A 58 12.99 9.93 13.87
C VAL A 58 13.66 10.64 12.70
N ARG A 59 14.92 11.04 12.89
CA ARG A 59 15.70 11.71 11.85
C ARG A 59 15.70 10.86 10.57
N LYS A 60 15.39 11.51 9.44
CA LYS A 60 15.35 10.86 8.15
C LYS A 60 16.73 10.28 7.81
N GLN A 61 16.74 9.02 7.39
CA GLN A 61 17.96 8.39 6.89
C GLN A 61 18.16 8.80 5.43
N GLU A 62 19.18 9.59 5.16
CA GLU A 62 19.55 10.03 3.80
C GLU A 62 20.47 9.03 3.11
N GLY A 63 20.49 9.06 1.78
CA GLY A 63 21.34 8.22 0.94
C GLY A 63 20.73 6.89 0.54
N ALA A 64 21.59 5.97 0.08
CA ALA A 64 21.18 4.66 -0.40
C ALA A 64 20.64 3.79 0.74
N ILE A 65 19.56 3.05 0.47
CA ILE A 65 18.93 2.12 1.41
C ILE A 65 19.61 0.75 1.28
N ASP A 66 20.82 0.64 1.84
CA ASP A 66 21.60 -0.58 1.88
C ASP A 66 21.43 -1.37 3.20
N GLN A 67 22.15 -2.48 3.35
CA GLN A 67 22.11 -3.28 4.59
C GLN A 67 22.60 -2.50 5.82
N ARG A 68 23.55 -1.58 5.67
CA ARG A 68 24.08 -0.78 6.79
C ARG A 68 23.07 0.25 7.24
N ALA A 69 22.41 0.93 6.29
CA ALA A 69 21.32 1.87 6.55
C ALA A 69 20.16 1.16 7.26
N ARG A 70 19.76 -0.01 6.78
CA ARG A 70 18.74 -0.85 7.43
C ARG A 70 19.11 -1.20 8.87
N ALA A 71 20.32 -1.72 9.11
CA ALA A 71 20.77 -2.07 10.46
C ALA A 71 20.75 -0.88 11.43
N ARG A 72 21.20 0.30 10.99
CA ARG A 72 21.11 1.53 11.79
C ARG A 72 19.66 1.91 12.11
N ALA A 73 18.79 1.92 11.10
CA ALA A 73 17.39 2.24 11.26
C ALA A 73 16.68 1.29 12.23
N TRP A 74 16.97 -0.02 12.14
CA TRP A 74 16.42 -1.02 13.05
C TRP A 74 16.81 -0.79 14.51
N GLY A 75 18.07 -0.45 14.77
CA GLY A 75 18.54 -0.11 16.11
C GLY A 75 17.80 1.09 16.69
N ILE A 76 17.71 2.17 15.92
CA ILE A 76 17.00 3.39 16.31
C ILE A 76 15.52 3.10 16.60
N TYR A 77 14.85 2.35 15.73
CA TYR A 77 13.44 2.03 15.89
C TYR A 77 13.20 1.16 17.13
N ARG A 78 14.05 0.17 17.40
CA ARG A 78 13.94 -0.68 18.59
C ARG A 78 14.04 0.15 19.88
N GLU A 79 15.09 0.96 20.00
CA GLU A 79 15.31 1.83 21.17
C GLU A 79 14.17 2.83 21.35
N THR A 80 13.66 3.36 20.24
CA THR A 80 12.56 4.33 20.25
C THR A 80 11.25 3.69 20.67
N ILE A 81 10.92 2.50 20.14
CA ILE A 81 9.74 1.74 20.55
C ILE A 81 9.79 1.43 22.05
N ASP A 82 10.93 0.98 22.57
CA ASP A 82 11.09 0.70 24.01
C ASP A 82 10.96 1.96 24.87
N THR A 83 11.40 3.11 24.37
CA THR A 83 11.22 4.41 25.04
C THR A 83 9.75 4.81 25.07
N ILE A 84 9.05 4.75 23.93
CA ILE A 84 7.61 5.02 23.86
C ILE A 84 6.84 4.08 24.79
N ARG A 85 7.18 2.79 24.83
CA ARG A 85 6.52 1.81 25.70
C ARG A 85 6.65 2.18 27.18
N ARG A 86 7.85 2.55 27.63
CA ARG A 86 8.09 2.97 29.03
C ARG A 86 7.41 4.29 29.38
N SER A 87 7.46 5.28 28.49
CA SER A 87 6.97 6.63 28.76
C SER A 87 5.46 6.79 28.55
N CYS A 88 4.89 6.12 27.55
CA CYS A 88 3.50 6.29 27.16
C CYS A 88 2.60 5.13 27.57
N LYS A 89 3.17 3.96 27.90
CA LYS A 89 2.43 2.74 28.28
C LYS A 89 1.26 2.44 27.33
N PRO A 90 1.55 2.22 26.03
CA PRO A 90 0.51 2.00 25.04
C PRO A 90 -0.22 0.68 25.27
N ASP A 91 -1.50 0.64 24.91
CA ASP A 91 -2.30 -0.58 24.95
C ASP A 91 -1.85 -1.57 23.88
N ILE A 92 -1.45 -1.06 22.70
CA ILE A 92 -0.96 -1.88 21.59
C ILE A 92 0.03 -1.11 20.69
N VAL A 93 1.02 -1.85 20.16
CA VAL A 93 1.93 -1.37 19.12
C VAL A 93 1.53 -2.01 17.78
N HIS A 94 1.41 -1.22 16.72
CA HIS A 94 1.08 -1.69 15.37
C HIS A 94 2.21 -1.39 14.39
N LEU A 95 2.83 -2.42 13.82
CA LEU A 95 3.97 -2.33 12.89
C LEU A 95 3.50 -2.46 11.43
N HIS A 96 4.03 -1.61 10.54
CA HIS A 96 3.68 -1.58 9.12
C HIS A 96 4.84 -1.91 8.16
N GLY A 97 6.09 -2.00 8.65
CA GLY A 97 7.27 -2.20 7.81
C GLY A 97 7.52 -3.65 7.42
N ILE A 98 8.14 -3.87 6.25
CA ILE A 98 8.54 -5.21 5.76
C ILE A 98 9.52 -5.93 6.71
N ASP A 99 10.34 -5.13 7.39
CA ASP A 99 11.43 -5.53 8.26
C ASP A 99 11.03 -5.48 9.74
N PHE A 100 9.73 -5.54 10.05
CA PHE A 100 9.19 -5.48 11.41
C PHE A 100 9.91 -6.41 12.39
N HIS A 101 10.30 -7.61 11.94
CA HIS A 101 10.97 -8.62 12.75
C HIS A 101 12.32 -8.15 13.32
N SER A 102 12.96 -7.15 12.71
CA SER A 102 14.24 -6.59 13.17
C SER A 102 14.12 -5.58 14.31
N TYR A 103 12.93 -5.01 14.54
CA TYR A 103 12.68 -3.98 15.56
C TYR A 103 11.37 -4.17 16.32
N CYS A 104 10.72 -5.33 16.17
CA CYS A 104 9.54 -5.69 16.95
C CYS A 104 9.87 -5.68 18.45
N PRO A 105 9.01 -5.09 19.31
CA PRO A 105 9.21 -5.16 20.75
C PRO A 105 9.14 -6.60 21.24
N ASN A 106 9.85 -6.90 22.33
CA ASN A 106 9.92 -8.25 22.91
C ASN A 106 8.70 -8.63 23.77
N GLU A 107 7.86 -7.66 24.13
CA GLU A 107 6.73 -7.84 25.05
C GLU A 107 5.59 -6.85 24.75
N GLY A 108 4.42 -7.11 25.36
CA GLY A 108 3.20 -6.35 25.15
C GLY A 108 2.41 -6.77 23.91
N ALA A 109 1.16 -6.29 23.84
CA ALA A 109 0.30 -6.51 22.69
C ALA A 109 0.89 -5.82 21.45
N THR A 110 1.03 -6.58 20.36
CA THR A 110 1.62 -6.09 19.12
C THR A 110 0.90 -6.67 17.92
N LEU A 111 0.46 -5.80 17.01
CA LEU A 111 -0.07 -6.17 15.71
C LEU A 111 0.95 -5.86 14.62
N VAL A 112 0.98 -6.69 13.59
CA VAL A 112 1.70 -6.41 12.34
C VAL A 112 0.74 -6.57 11.18
N THR A 113 0.63 -5.54 10.34
CA THR A 113 -0.05 -5.68 9.04
C THR A 113 0.98 -5.98 7.97
N LEU A 114 0.83 -7.13 7.31
CA LEU A 114 1.74 -7.58 6.26
C LEU A 114 1.31 -6.99 4.91
N HIS A 115 1.91 -5.87 4.52
CA HIS A 115 1.54 -5.15 3.28
C HIS A 115 2.15 -5.76 2.01
N LEU A 116 3.05 -6.74 2.11
CA LEU A 116 3.81 -7.30 0.99
C LEU A 116 3.62 -8.82 0.86
N PRO A 117 3.99 -9.43 -0.28
CA PRO A 117 3.87 -10.88 -0.47
C PRO A 117 4.50 -11.65 0.70
N LEU A 118 3.83 -12.69 1.19
CA LEU A 118 4.31 -13.44 2.35
C LEU A 118 5.69 -14.09 2.12
N SER A 119 6.00 -14.43 0.87
CA SER A 119 7.30 -14.97 0.46
C SER A 119 8.46 -13.99 0.61
N TRP A 120 8.19 -12.70 0.80
CA TRP A 120 9.23 -11.67 1.00
C TRP A 120 9.64 -11.51 2.46
N TYR A 121 8.90 -12.12 3.38
CA TYR A 121 9.24 -12.14 4.80
C TYR A 121 10.07 -13.39 5.12
N PRO A 122 11.04 -13.30 6.04
CA PRO A 122 11.73 -14.48 6.54
C PRO A 122 10.72 -15.47 7.14
N LYS A 123 10.88 -16.76 6.84
CA LYS A 123 9.97 -17.81 7.33
C LYS A 123 9.83 -17.79 8.86
N ALA A 124 10.93 -17.58 9.59
CA ALA A 124 10.93 -17.47 11.05
C ALA A 124 10.06 -16.31 11.55
N ALA A 125 10.05 -15.17 10.84
CA ALA A 125 9.23 -14.01 11.22
C ALA A 125 7.71 -14.29 11.14
N LEU A 126 7.30 -15.28 10.33
CA LEU A 126 5.90 -15.66 10.17
C LEU A 126 5.49 -16.82 11.10
N GLN A 127 6.43 -17.64 11.54
CA GLN A 127 6.16 -18.90 12.26
C GLN A 127 6.52 -18.84 13.75
N ASP A 128 7.66 -18.23 14.08
CA ASP A 128 8.21 -18.19 15.44
C ASP A 128 7.69 -16.95 16.18
N VAL A 129 6.37 -16.85 16.24
CA VAL A 129 5.63 -15.68 16.75
C VAL A 129 5.58 -15.73 18.27
N ARG A 130 6.17 -14.74 18.93
CA ARG A 130 6.11 -14.62 20.40
C ARG A 130 4.67 -14.44 20.91
N PRO A 131 4.36 -14.80 22.17
CA PRO A 131 3.10 -14.44 22.80
C PRO A 131 2.84 -12.92 22.74
N GLY A 132 1.59 -12.55 22.47
CA GLY A 132 1.18 -11.15 22.33
C GLY A 132 1.54 -10.49 21.00
N LEU A 133 2.17 -11.21 20.05
CA LEU A 133 2.37 -10.74 18.68
C LEU A 133 1.33 -11.40 17.76
N TRP A 134 0.61 -10.58 17.00
CA TRP A 134 -0.34 -11.02 15.99
C TRP A 134 -0.02 -10.42 14.63
N MET A 135 -0.41 -11.12 13.57
CA MET A 135 -0.23 -10.68 12.21
C MET A 135 -1.55 -10.77 11.44
N ASN A 136 -1.85 -9.81 10.58
CA ASN A 136 -2.90 -9.96 9.58
C ASN A 136 -2.40 -9.58 8.18
N GLY A 137 -3.00 -10.23 7.19
CA GLY A 137 -2.91 -9.81 5.80
C GLY A 137 -3.96 -8.75 5.47
N VAL A 138 -3.91 -8.29 4.22
CA VAL A 138 -4.80 -7.26 3.67
C VAL A 138 -5.72 -7.77 2.54
N SER A 139 -5.72 -9.08 2.29
CA SER A 139 -6.62 -9.74 1.34
C SER A 139 -6.81 -11.22 1.66
N GLU A 140 -7.86 -11.80 1.10
CA GLU A 140 -8.14 -13.23 1.26
C GLU A 140 -7.14 -14.08 0.47
N THR A 141 -6.65 -13.60 -0.67
CA THR A 141 -5.62 -14.27 -1.47
C THR A 141 -4.31 -14.35 -0.69
N GLN A 142 -3.92 -13.26 -0.02
CA GLN A 142 -2.75 -13.29 0.86
C GLN A 142 -2.97 -14.24 2.03
N HIS A 143 -4.15 -14.26 2.64
CA HIS A 143 -4.45 -15.17 3.75
C HIS A 143 -4.41 -16.66 3.32
N ARG A 144 -4.99 -16.98 2.16
CA ARG A 144 -4.99 -18.34 1.59
C ARG A 144 -3.60 -18.84 1.19
N SER A 145 -2.70 -17.93 0.82
CA SER A 145 -1.30 -18.25 0.50
C SER A 145 -0.39 -18.34 1.74
N SER A 146 -0.96 -18.27 2.95
CA SER A 146 -0.24 -18.38 4.21
C SER A 146 0.59 -19.67 4.28
N PRO A 147 1.91 -19.59 4.56
CA PRO A 147 2.71 -20.78 4.69
C PRO A 147 2.28 -21.57 5.93
N ARG A 148 2.39 -22.91 5.86
CA ARG A 148 2.04 -23.79 6.97
C ARG A 148 2.75 -23.35 8.26
N GLY A 149 2.00 -23.23 9.34
CA GLY A 149 2.52 -22.81 10.65
C GLY A 149 2.55 -21.30 10.87
N ALA A 150 2.30 -20.48 9.84
CA ALA A 150 2.15 -19.05 10.06
C ALA A 150 0.83 -18.74 10.78
N ARG A 151 0.89 -17.84 11.75
CA ARG A 151 -0.25 -17.44 12.59
C ARG A 151 -0.83 -16.11 12.12
N LEU A 152 -1.51 -16.14 10.98
CA LEU A 152 -2.26 -14.98 10.48
C LEU A 152 -3.69 -14.98 11.00
N LEU A 153 -4.14 -13.84 11.50
CA LEU A 153 -5.54 -13.53 11.74
C LEU A 153 -6.29 -13.37 10.40
N SER A 154 -7.62 -13.39 10.46
CA SER A 154 -8.47 -13.04 9.33
C SER A 154 -8.06 -11.67 8.76
N PRO A 155 -7.94 -11.54 7.43
CA PRO A 155 -7.43 -10.34 6.80
C PRO A 155 -8.39 -9.16 7.01
N ILE A 156 -7.83 -7.95 7.03
CA ILE A 156 -8.62 -6.71 6.96
C ILE A 156 -8.30 -6.09 5.60
N GLY A 157 -9.27 -6.12 4.69
CA GLY A 157 -9.15 -5.53 3.37
C GLY A 157 -8.82 -4.04 3.44
N ASN A 158 -7.92 -3.58 2.57
CA ASN A 158 -7.65 -2.16 2.45
C ASN A 158 -8.87 -1.39 1.89
N GLY A 159 -8.97 -0.12 2.27
CA GLY A 159 -9.99 0.80 1.78
C GLY A 159 -9.40 2.12 1.28
N VAL A 160 -10.21 2.86 0.52
CA VAL A 160 -9.88 4.16 -0.06
C VAL A 160 -11.01 5.15 0.20
N ASP A 161 -10.69 6.44 0.22
CA ASP A 161 -11.69 7.51 0.37
C ASP A 161 -12.46 7.69 -0.95
N VAL A 162 -13.45 6.82 -1.17
CA VAL A 162 -14.19 6.73 -2.43
C VAL A 162 -14.82 8.07 -2.80
N ASP A 163 -15.32 8.82 -1.80
CA ASP A 163 -15.94 10.13 -2.00
C ASP A 163 -14.91 11.16 -2.43
N ALA A 164 -13.72 11.16 -1.82
CA ALA A 164 -12.64 12.03 -2.24
C ALA A 164 -12.18 11.75 -3.68
N PHE A 165 -12.31 10.51 -4.18
CA PHE A 165 -11.99 10.11 -5.57
C PHE A 165 -13.18 10.20 -6.55
N SER A 166 -14.39 10.52 -6.09
CA SER A 166 -15.62 10.53 -6.91
C SER A 166 -15.67 11.57 -8.05
N SER A 167 -14.69 12.48 -8.13
CA SER A 167 -14.65 13.62 -9.05
C SER A 167 -14.93 13.25 -10.51
N ARG A 168 -15.79 14.03 -11.18
CA ARG A 168 -16.11 13.85 -12.60
C ARG A 168 -15.12 14.63 -13.46
N HIS A 169 -14.34 13.91 -14.25
CA HIS A 169 -13.49 14.47 -15.30
C HIS A 169 -13.83 13.80 -16.62
N ALA A 170 -13.80 14.57 -17.71
CA ALA A 170 -13.87 13.98 -19.04
C ALA A 170 -12.66 13.05 -19.23
N LYS A 171 -12.93 11.80 -19.64
CA LYS A 171 -11.88 10.84 -19.98
C LYS A 171 -11.04 11.37 -21.14
N ARG A 172 -9.73 11.16 -21.06
CA ARG A 172 -8.72 11.56 -22.03
C ARG A 172 -8.08 10.31 -22.61
N ASN A 173 -7.45 10.46 -23.77
CA ASN A 173 -6.87 9.35 -24.51
C ASN A 173 -5.44 9.01 -24.02
N PHE A 174 -5.29 8.65 -22.74
CA PHE A 174 -4.04 8.12 -22.20
C PHE A 174 -4.28 6.97 -21.22
N ALA A 175 -3.35 6.02 -21.18
CA ALA A 175 -3.23 5.03 -20.12
C ALA A 175 -2.37 5.60 -18.98
N LEU A 176 -2.64 5.17 -17.75
CA LEU A 176 -1.94 5.64 -16.56
C LEU A 176 -1.26 4.46 -15.86
N PHE A 177 -0.01 4.65 -15.44
CA PHE A 177 0.64 3.80 -14.45
C PHE A 177 0.92 4.65 -13.20
N LEU A 178 0.63 4.10 -12.02
CA LEU A 178 0.95 4.73 -10.74
C LEU A 178 1.54 3.70 -9.77
N GLY A 179 2.73 3.99 -9.24
CA GLY A 179 3.33 3.14 -8.22
C GLY A 179 4.82 3.37 -8.00
N ARG A 180 5.43 2.49 -7.22
CA ARG A 180 6.90 2.43 -7.08
C ARG A 180 7.52 2.05 -8.42
N LEU A 181 8.62 2.71 -8.78
CA LEU A 181 9.37 2.39 -9.99
C LEU A 181 10.44 1.35 -9.66
N CYS A 182 10.02 0.09 -9.64
CA CYS A 182 10.85 -1.07 -9.35
C CYS A 182 10.44 -2.25 -10.23
N ALA A 183 11.34 -3.24 -10.37
CA ALA A 183 11.19 -4.35 -11.30
C ALA A 183 9.88 -5.11 -11.12
N GLU A 184 9.50 -5.32 -9.86
CA GLU A 184 8.32 -6.08 -9.46
C GLU A 184 7.01 -5.40 -9.89
N LYS A 185 7.01 -4.09 -10.14
CA LYS A 185 5.84 -3.35 -10.62
C LYS A 185 5.71 -3.31 -12.15
N GLY A 186 6.69 -3.84 -12.88
CA GLY A 186 6.55 -4.13 -14.31
C GLY A 186 6.34 -2.92 -15.23
N VAL A 187 6.82 -1.73 -14.88
CA VAL A 187 6.57 -0.48 -15.64
C VAL A 187 6.98 -0.58 -17.12
N HIS A 188 8.09 -1.27 -17.42
CA HIS A 188 8.52 -1.55 -18.80
C HIS A 188 7.45 -2.29 -19.63
N LEU A 189 6.64 -3.15 -19.00
CA LEU A 189 5.54 -3.86 -19.66
C LEU A 189 4.34 -2.95 -19.91
N ALA A 190 4.07 -1.98 -19.03
CA ALA A 190 3.09 -0.93 -19.32
C ALA A 190 3.54 -0.06 -20.50
N ILE A 191 4.82 0.27 -20.60
CA ILE A 191 5.40 1.01 -21.74
C ILE A 191 5.23 0.20 -23.02
N GLU A 192 5.57 -1.09 -22.99
CA GLU A 192 5.41 -1.99 -24.12
C GLU A 192 3.95 -2.07 -24.57
N ALA A 193 3.02 -2.31 -23.65
CA ALA A 193 1.59 -2.44 -23.95
C ALA A 193 1.02 -1.13 -24.52
N ALA A 194 1.36 0.02 -23.93
CA ALA A 194 0.90 1.33 -24.41
C ALA A 194 1.43 1.64 -25.82
N ARG A 195 2.70 1.30 -26.10
CA ARG A 195 3.31 1.44 -27.43
C ARG A 195 2.59 0.57 -28.46
N LYS A 196 2.32 -0.69 -28.14
CA LYS A 196 1.57 -1.62 -29.02
C LYS A 196 0.14 -1.12 -29.28
N ALA A 197 -0.52 -0.60 -28.25
CA ALA A 197 -1.87 -0.04 -28.36
C ALA A 197 -1.92 1.36 -29.03
N GLY A 198 -0.76 1.98 -29.33
CA GLY A 198 -0.70 3.31 -29.93
C GLY A 198 -1.28 4.42 -29.05
N ILE A 199 -1.24 4.27 -27.72
CA ILE A 199 -1.81 5.24 -26.76
C ILE A 199 -0.69 5.91 -25.95
N ALA A 200 -0.90 7.17 -25.57
CA ALA A 200 -0.01 7.84 -24.63
C ALA A 200 -0.05 7.17 -23.24
N LEU A 201 1.12 6.99 -22.63
CA LEU A 201 1.28 6.51 -21.26
C LEU A 201 1.77 7.64 -20.35
N MET A 202 1.08 7.80 -19.23
CA MET A 202 1.51 8.67 -18.13
C MET A 202 2.01 7.80 -16.98
N ILE A 203 3.24 8.02 -16.54
CA ILE A 203 3.89 7.26 -15.47
C ILE A 203 4.05 8.18 -14.26
N GLY A 204 3.26 7.98 -13.21
CA GLY A 204 3.45 8.66 -11.92
C GLY A 204 4.04 7.71 -10.90
N GLY A 205 4.95 8.19 -10.06
CA GLY A 205 5.62 7.32 -9.11
C GLY A 205 6.94 7.85 -8.60
N LYS A 206 7.52 7.10 -7.66
CA LYS A 206 8.82 7.41 -7.06
C LYS A 206 9.82 6.29 -7.33
N VAL A 207 11.01 6.67 -7.78
CA VAL A 207 12.22 5.84 -7.67
C VAL A 207 12.73 6.01 -6.25
N PHE A 208 12.74 4.93 -5.47
CA PHE A 208 13.33 4.95 -4.13
C PHE A 208 14.83 4.71 -4.25
N ALA A 209 15.61 5.18 -3.27
CA ALA A 209 17.08 5.10 -3.25
C ALA A 209 17.60 3.67 -2.95
N TYR A 210 16.99 2.67 -3.56
CA TYR A 210 17.53 1.31 -3.68
C TYR A 210 18.30 1.23 -4.99
N GLU A 211 19.47 0.60 -4.96
CA GLU A 211 20.30 0.44 -6.16
C GLU A 211 19.53 -0.24 -7.29
N GLU A 212 18.74 -1.26 -6.95
CA GLU A 212 17.92 -2.03 -7.89
C GLU A 212 16.83 -1.19 -8.54
N HIS A 213 16.24 -0.24 -7.79
CA HIS A 213 15.20 0.66 -8.31
C HIS A 213 15.81 1.70 -9.27
N GLU A 214 16.95 2.28 -8.91
CA GLU A 214 17.65 3.23 -9.77
C GLU A 214 18.18 2.56 -11.04
N HIS A 215 18.74 1.36 -10.90
CA HIS A 215 19.20 0.56 -12.03
C HIS A 215 18.04 0.24 -12.97
N TYR A 216 16.92 -0.27 -12.44
CA TYR A 216 15.72 -0.57 -13.22
C TYR A 216 15.16 0.67 -13.93
N PHE A 217 15.11 1.82 -13.27
CA PHE A 217 14.67 3.06 -13.91
C PHE A 217 15.58 3.40 -15.11
N LYS A 218 16.90 3.39 -14.92
CA LYS A 218 17.87 3.73 -15.96
C LYS A 218 17.86 2.77 -17.14
N THR A 219 17.69 1.47 -16.90
CA THR A 219 17.83 0.44 -17.95
C THR A 219 16.51 0.02 -18.59
N GLN A 220 15.39 0.08 -17.87
CA GLN A 220 14.11 -0.46 -18.34
C GLN A 220 13.04 0.61 -18.57
N ILE A 221 13.08 1.73 -17.83
CA ILE A 221 12.05 2.78 -17.94
C ILE A 221 12.53 3.93 -18.82
N ALA A 222 13.68 4.53 -18.48
CA ALA A 222 14.20 5.73 -19.12
C ALA A 222 14.32 5.61 -20.65
N PRO A 223 14.78 4.47 -21.23
CA PRO A 223 14.84 4.31 -22.69
C PRO A 223 13.49 4.33 -23.39
N GLY A 224 12.40 4.04 -22.67
CA GLY A 224 11.03 4.03 -23.19
C GLY A 224 10.30 5.36 -23.04
N LEU A 225 10.92 6.38 -22.45
CA LEU A 225 10.32 7.71 -22.29
C LEU A 225 10.39 8.52 -23.59
N GLY A 226 9.40 9.38 -23.81
CA GLY A 226 9.32 10.20 -25.01
C GLY A 226 7.97 10.89 -25.18
N PRO A 227 7.63 11.41 -26.38
CA PRO A 227 6.39 12.17 -26.60
C PRO A 227 5.10 11.42 -26.20
N LEU A 228 5.09 10.10 -26.38
CA LEU A 228 3.96 9.24 -26.02
C LEU A 228 4.11 8.55 -24.66
N CYS A 229 5.20 8.77 -23.92
CA CYS A 229 5.46 8.11 -22.64
C CYS A 229 6.12 9.11 -21.67
N ASN A 230 5.31 9.67 -20.76
CA ASN A 230 5.72 10.80 -19.93
C ASN A 230 5.88 10.36 -18.47
N PHE A 231 7.06 10.61 -17.91
CA PHE A 231 7.31 10.44 -16.49
C PHE A 231 6.93 11.72 -15.72
N LEU A 232 5.94 11.60 -14.83
CA LEU A 232 5.34 12.71 -14.07
C LEU A 232 6.00 12.94 -12.71
N GLY A 233 6.88 12.04 -12.26
CA GLY A 233 7.40 12.01 -10.90
C GLY A 233 6.36 11.59 -9.87
N ALA A 234 6.66 11.85 -8.59
CA ALA A 234 5.71 11.63 -7.50
C ALA A 234 4.55 12.62 -7.61
N LEU A 235 3.32 12.12 -7.43
CA LEU A 235 2.11 12.93 -7.53
C LEU A 235 1.55 13.21 -6.13
N THR A 236 1.17 14.45 -5.90
CA THR A 236 0.33 14.81 -4.75
C THR A 236 -1.06 14.20 -4.91
N PHE A 237 -1.81 14.10 -3.80
CA PHE A 237 -3.17 13.59 -3.77
C PHE A 237 -4.08 14.24 -4.82
N THR A 238 -4.06 15.58 -4.90
CA THR A 238 -4.86 16.35 -5.86
C THR A 238 -4.50 16.02 -7.31
N ARG A 239 -3.20 15.91 -7.63
CA ARG A 239 -2.77 15.55 -8.99
C ARG A 239 -3.11 14.09 -9.30
N LYS A 240 -2.87 13.16 -8.36
CA LYS A 240 -3.20 11.74 -8.47
C LYS A 240 -4.67 11.55 -8.84
N ARG A 241 -5.58 12.17 -8.09
CA ARG A 241 -7.03 12.13 -8.36
C ARG A 241 -7.38 12.63 -9.77
N ARG A 242 -6.80 13.76 -10.18
CA ARG A 242 -7.05 14.33 -11.52
C ARG A 242 -6.60 13.39 -12.63
N PHE A 243 -5.41 12.80 -12.51
CA PHE A 243 -4.90 11.84 -13.49
C PHE A 243 -5.73 10.57 -13.53
N LEU A 244 -6.07 10.00 -12.36
CA LEU A 244 -6.94 8.83 -12.27
C LEU A 244 -8.28 9.09 -12.94
N ALA A 245 -8.97 10.18 -12.58
CA ALA A 245 -10.28 10.52 -13.15
C ALA A 245 -10.25 10.77 -14.66
N ALA A 246 -9.16 11.34 -15.18
CA ALA A 246 -8.99 11.64 -16.60
C ALA A 246 -8.45 10.47 -17.44
N ALA A 247 -7.76 9.49 -16.85
CA ALA A 247 -7.18 8.38 -17.60
C ALA A 247 -8.26 7.52 -18.28
N ARG A 248 -7.95 6.98 -19.46
CA ARG A 248 -8.78 5.97 -20.12
C ARG A 248 -8.81 4.69 -19.29
N CYS A 249 -7.65 4.26 -18.81
CA CYS A 249 -7.49 3.11 -17.92
C CYS A 249 -6.24 3.27 -17.05
N LEU A 250 -6.22 2.53 -15.95
CA LEU A 250 -5.03 2.30 -15.14
C LEU A 250 -4.39 0.96 -15.54
N LEU A 251 -3.08 0.93 -15.71
CA LEU A 251 -2.29 -0.28 -15.99
C LEU A 251 -1.56 -0.75 -14.73
N ILE A 252 -1.71 -2.03 -14.40
CA ILE A 252 -1.03 -2.70 -13.27
C ILE A 252 -0.36 -3.99 -13.78
N PRO A 253 0.78 -3.88 -14.49
CA PRO A 253 1.53 -5.04 -14.98
C PRO A 253 2.44 -5.64 -13.88
N SER A 254 1.94 -5.68 -12.64
CA SER A 254 2.73 -6.12 -11.49
C SER A 254 3.15 -7.58 -11.67
N LEU A 255 4.43 -7.86 -11.46
CA LEU A 255 5.01 -9.21 -11.50
C LEU A 255 5.01 -9.87 -10.13
N ALA A 256 4.83 -9.10 -9.06
CA ALA A 256 4.64 -9.62 -7.72
C ALA A 256 3.22 -10.18 -7.52
N GLU A 257 3.09 -11.09 -6.57
CA GLU A 257 1.78 -11.48 -6.02
C GLU A 257 1.21 -10.31 -5.21
N GLU A 258 0.51 -9.38 -5.87
CA GLU A 258 -0.07 -8.21 -5.20
C GLU A 258 -0.89 -8.64 -3.99
N THR A 259 -0.62 -8.04 -2.83
CA THR A 259 -1.40 -8.30 -1.61
C THR A 259 -2.69 -7.51 -1.57
N SER A 260 -2.70 -6.37 -2.27
CA SER A 260 -3.79 -5.41 -2.43
C SER A 260 -3.38 -4.45 -3.56
N SER A 261 -4.24 -3.51 -3.95
CA SER A 261 -3.84 -2.38 -4.78
C SER A 261 -4.71 -1.16 -4.47
N LEU A 262 -4.20 -0.25 -3.64
CA LEU A 262 -4.89 1.01 -3.35
C LEU A 262 -5.16 1.77 -4.65
N VAL A 263 -4.18 1.83 -5.55
CA VAL A 263 -4.33 2.58 -6.80
C VAL A 263 -5.40 1.97 -7.73
N ALA A 264 -5.60 0.65 -7.73
CA ALA A 264 -6.72 0.02 -8.43
C ALA A 264 -8.06 0.46 -7.84
N MET A 265 -8.18 0.43 -6.51
CA MET A 265 -9.39 0.85 -5.81
C MET A 265 -9.68 2.35 -6.06
N GLU A 266 -8.65 3.20 -6.03
CA GLU A 266 -8.74 4.63 -6.32
C GLU A 266 -9.15 4.90 -7.79
N ALA A 267 -8.60 4.13 -8.74
CA ALA A 267 -9.01 4.20 -10.14
C ALA A 267 -10.49 3.83 -10.30
N MET A 268 -10.92 2.73 -9.68
CA MET A 268 -12.31 2.30 -9.73
C MET A 268 -13.26 3.35 -9.10
N ALA A 269 -12.87 3.97 -7.97
CA ALA A 269 -13.60 5.08 -7.35
C ALA A 269 -13.70 6.32 -8.28
N CYS A 270 -12.69 6.56 -9.11
CA CYS A 270 -12.69 7.56 -10.17
C CYS A 270 -13.51 7.16 -11.42
N GLY A 271 -14.06 5.95 -11.46
CA GLY A 271 -14.71 5.39 -12.65
C GLY A 271 -13.73 5.09 -13.78
N THR A 272 -12.50 4.74 -13.43
CA THR A 272 -11.43 4.40 -14.37
C THR A 272 -11.20 2.89 -14.34
N PRO A 273 -11.44 2.20 -15.46
CA PRO A 273 -11.19 0.77 -15.54
C PRO A 273 -9.72 0.41 -15.30
N VAL A 274 -9.50 -0.76 -14.72
CA VAL A 274 -8.16 -1.26 -14.37
C VAL A 274 -7.79 -2.44 -15.27
N ILE A 275 -6.66 -2.37 -15.94
CA ILE A 275 -6.09 -3.51 -16.66
C ILE A 275 -4.85 -3.94 -15.89
N GLY A 276 -4.77 -5.19 -15.50
CA GLY A 276 -3.59 -5.67 -14.79
C GLY A 276 -3.35 -7.16 -14.94
N PHE A 277 -2.16 -7.56 -14.53
CA PHE A 277 -1.82 -8.97 -14.58
C PHE A 277 -2.60 -9.77 -13.54
N ARG A 278 -3.03 -10.98 -13.91
CA ARG A 278 -3.78 -11.90 -13.04
C ARG A 278 -2.90 -12.48 -11.93
N ARG A 279 -2.45 -11.61 -11.01
CA ARG A 279 -1.55 -11.95 -9.90
C ARG A 279 -2.09 -11.47 -8.57
N GLY A 280 -1.93 -12.31 -7.55
CA GLY A 280 -2.36 -12.05 -6.19
C GLY A 280 -3.80 -11.53 -6.08
N ALA A 281 -3.99 -10.62 -5.13
CA ALA A 281 -5.26 -10.00 -4.76
C ALA A 281 -5.82 -9.04 -5.83
N LEU A 282 -5.13 -8.80 -6.95
CA LEU A 282 -5.73 -7.99 -8.01
C LEU A 282 -7.00 -8.63 -8.56
N CYS A 283 -7.08 -9.97 -8.54
CA CYS A 283 -8.27 -10.74 -8.89
C CYS A 283 -9.44 -10.54 -7.90
N GLU A 284 -9.14 -10.10 -6.67
CA GLU A 284 -10.15 -9.75 -5.66
C GLU A 284 -10.58 -8.29 -5.74
N ILE A 285 -9.97 -7.50 -6.62
CA ILE A 285 -10.26 -6.07 -6.79
C ILE A 285 -10.95 -5.83 -8.12
N VAL A 286 -10.39 -6.36 -9.22
CA VAL A 286 -10.90 -6.17 -10.58
C VAL A 286 -11.89 -7.27 -10.94
N SER A 287 -13.11 -6.87 -11.28
CA SER A 287 -14.12 -7.74 -11.86
C SER A 287 -13.90 -7.82 -13.37
N ASP A 288 -13.28 -8.92 -13.83
CA ASP A 288 -12.85 -9.13 -15.21
C ASP A 288 -14.01 -8.95 -16.21
N GLY A 289 -13.77 -8.20 -17.28
CA GLY A 289 -14.78 -7.82 -18.29
C GLY A 289 -15.86 -6.84 -17.82
N ARG A 290 -15.82 -6.40 -16.55
CA ARG A 290 -16.82 -5.47 -15.97
C ARG A 290 -16.21 -4.16 -15.51
N THR A 291 -15.23 -4.21 -14.62
CA THR A 291 -14.55 -3.03 -14.08
C THR A 291 -13.13 -2.87 -14.62
N GLY A 292 -12.75 -3.74 -15.56
CA GLY A 292 -11.38 -3.87 -16.03
C GLY A 292 -11.13 -5.19 -16.73
N PHE A 293 -9.86 -5.50 -16.94
CA PHE A 293 -9.43 -6.76 -17.55
C PHE A 293 -8.24 -7.34 -16.79
N LEU A 294 -8.30 -8.65 -16.53
CA LEU A 294 -7.20 -9.42 -15.96
C LEU A 294 -6.52 -10.21 -17.07
N VAL A 295 -5.27 -9.85 -17.37
CA VAL A 295 -4.50 -10.35 -18.52
C VAL A 295 -3.21 -11.03 -18.06
N GLU A 296 -2.51 -11.73 -18.95
CA GLU A 296 -1.32 -12.50 -18.57
C GLU A 296 0.00 -11.87 -19.03
N ASN A 297 -0.04 -10.94 -20.00
CA ASN A 297 1.15 -10.35 -20.60
C ASN A 297 0.89 -8.98 -21.24
N ALA A 298 1.96 -8.34 -21.74
CA ALA A 298 1.88 -7.01 -22.34
C ALA A 298 1.09 -6.97 -23.67
N GLU A 299 1.02 -8.08 -24.42
CA GLU A 299 0.23 -8.17 -25.65
C GLU A 299 -1.27 -8.10 -25.34
N GLU A 300 -1.74 -8.99 -24.46
CA GLU A 300 -3.13 -9.00 -24.00
C GLU A 300 -3.49 -7.69 -23.30
N MET A 301 -2.55 -7.07 -22.57
CA MET A 301 -2.75 -5.74 -22.01
C MET A 301 -2.99 -4.68 -23.10
N ALA A 302 -2.25 -4.74 -24.21
CA ALA A 302 -2.45 -3.83 -25.34
C ALA A 302 -3.82 -4.01 -26.01
N GLU A 303 -4.25 -5.27 -26.21
CA GLU A 303 -5.58 -5.59 -26.73
C GLU A 303 -6.69 -5.10 -25.78
N ALA A 304 -6.50 -5.32 -24.48
CA ALA A 304 -7.44 -4.87 -23.45
C ALA A 304 -7.58 -3.35 -23.41
N ILE A 305 -6.50 -2.58 -23.62
CA ILE A 305 -6.53 -1.11 -23.72
C ILE A 305 -7.52 -0.67 -24.82
N GLY A 306 -7.53 -1.35 -25.97
CA GLY A 306 -8.47 -1.09 -27.07
C GLY A 306 -9.93 -1.42 -26.72
N SER A 307 -10.15 -2.34 -25.79
CA SER A 307 -11.48 -2.80 -25.39
C SER A 307 -12.11 -2.02 -24.23
N VAL A 308 -11.35 -1.21 -23.49
CA VAL A 308 -11.84 -0.46 -22.32
C VAL A 308 -13.03 0.44 -22.63
N ALA A 309 -13.11 1.00 -23.84
CA ALA A 309 -14.21 1.88 -24.24
C ALA A 309 -15.59 1.20 -24.21
N LYS A 310 -15.64 -0.14 -24.15
CA LYS A 310 -16.87 -0.94 -24.04
C LYS A 310 -17.38 -1.08 -22.60
N LEU A 311 -16.55 -0.73 -21.60
CA LEU A 311 -16.89 -0.89 -20.19
C LEU A 311 -17.68 0.31 -19.67
N ASP A 312 -18.60 0.05 -18.75
CA ASP A 312 -19.34 1.09 -18.05
C ASP A 312 -18.53 1.63 -16.85
N ALA A 313 -18.08 2.88 -16.96
CA ALA A 313 -17.38 3.59 -15.90
C ALA A 313 -18.21 3.72 -14.60
N SER A 314 -19.54 3.68 -14.69
CA SER A 314 -20.43 3.74 -13.53
C SER A 314 -20.33 2.48 -12.67
N LEU A 315 -20.11 1.31 -13.29
CA LEU A 315 -19.92 0.04 -12.57
C LEU A 315 -18.63 0.03 -11.76
N CYS A 316 -17.55 0.62 -12.29
CA CYS A 316 -16.30 0.78 -11.53
C CYS A 316 -16.54 1.55 -10.23
N LYS A 317 -17.31 2.65 -10.28
CA LYS A 317 -17.63 3.46 -9.10
C LYS A 317 -18.51 2.70 -8.11
N ALA A 318 -19.57 2.07 -8.62
CA ALA A 318 -20.50 1.31 -7.79
C ALA A 318 -19.79 0.17 -7.03
N GLU A 319 -18.92 -0.58 -7.71
CA GLU A 319 -18.15 -1.64 -7.07
C GLU A 319 -17.13 -1.09 -6.06
N ALA A 320 -16.48 0.04 -6.34
CA ALA A 320 -15.58 0.67 -5.38
C ALA A 320 -16.31 1.14 -4.12
N GLN A 321 -17.48 1.77 -4.27
CA GLN A 321 -18.33 2.20 -3.15
C GLN A 321 -18.78 1.03 -2.28
N ALA A 322 -19.16 -0.09 -2.91
CA ALA A 322 -19.66 -1.25 -2.20
C ALA A 322 -18.56 -2.02 -1.44
N ARG A 323 -17.30 -1.99 -1.92
CA ARG A 323 -16.26 -2.93 -1.46
C ARG A 323 -15.07 -2.29 -0.78
N PHE A 324 -14.69 -1.06 -1.12
CA PHE A 324 -13.39 -0.49 -0.74
C PHE A 324 -13.52 0.72 0.18
N SER A 325 -14.49 0.70 1.10
CA SER A 325 -14.71 1.79 2.05
C SER A 325 -13.55 1.95 3.03
N LEU A 326 -12.90 3.12 3.02
CA LEU A 326 -11.88 3.48 4.01
C LEU A 326 -12.43 3.45 5.44
N GLY A 327 -13.67 3.94 5.64
CA GLY A 327 -14.30 3.96 6.96
C GLY A 327 -14.50 2.56 7.52
N ALA A 328 -14.92 1.61 6.68
CA ALA A 328 -15.07 0.21 7.08
C ALA A 328 -13.72 -0.42 7.46
N MET A 329 -12.67 -0.21 6.65
CA MET A 329 -11.31 -0.65 6.98
C MET A 329 -10.88 -0.12 8.36
N CYS A 330 -10.98 1.19 8.59
CA CYS A 330 -10.57 1.81 9.85
C CYS A 330 -11.37 1.28 11.06
N THR A 331 -12.68 1.11 10.91
CA THR A 331 -13.55 0.55 11.96
C THR A 331 -13.08 -0.87 12.34
N ASN A 332 -12.85 -1.73 11.34
CA ASN A 332 -12.38 -3.09 11.54
C ASN A 332 -11.03 -3.15 12.27
N TYR A 333 -10.10 -2.23 11.97
CA TYR A 333 -8.83 -2.14 12.71
C TYR A 333 -9.02 -1.68 14.15
N ILE A 334 -9.90 -0.71 14.43
CA ILE A 334 -10.18 -0.26 15.80
C ILE A 334 -10.80 -1.40 16.62
N GLU A 335 -11.76 -2.13 16.06
CA GLU A 335 -12.34 -3.32 16.69
C GLU A 335 -11.27 -4.40 16.93
N ARG A 336 -10.38 -4.62 15.96
CA ARG A 336 -9.24 -5.54 16.10
C ARG A 336 -8.34 -5.13 17.27
N TYR A 337 -8.03 -3.84 17.43
CA TYR A 337 -7.21 -3.40 18.56
C TYR A 337 -7.88 -3.73 19.90
N HIS A 338 -9.18 -3.48 20.03
CA HIS A 338 -9.93 -3.83 21.24
C HIS A 338 -9.89 -5.34 21.54
N ASP A 339 -10.13 -6.19 20.54
CA ASP A 339 -10.05 -7.65 20.68
C ASP A 339 -8.66 -8.10 21.13
N LEU A 340 -7.60 -7.62 20.48
CA LEU A 340 -6.23 -8.05 20.79
C LEU A 340 -5.75 -7.58 22.16
N VAL A 341 -6.12 -6.36 22.58
CA VAL A 341 -5.83 -5.86 23.92
C VAL A 341 -6.56 -6.70 24.98
N GLY A 342 -7.82 -7.06 24.74
CA GLY A 342 -8.57 -7.96 25.61
C GLY A 342 -7.94 -9.34 25.73
N ARG A 343 -7.50 -9.94 24.60
CA ARG A 343 -6.78 -11.22 24.59
C ARG A 343 -5.44 -11.16 25.32
N TRP A 344 -4.70 -10.06 25.17
CA TRP A 344 -3.45 -9.85 25.89
C TRP A 344 -3.68 -9.79 27.40
N ALA A 345 -4.63 -8.98 27.85
CA ALA A 345 -4.94 -8.81 29.26
C ALA A 345 -5.44 -10.10 29.93
N ALA A 346 -6.12 -10.99 29.19
CA ALA A 346 -6.55 -12.28 29.69
C ALA A 346 -5.42 -13.33 29.78
N ALA A 347 -4.31 -13.12 29.07
CA ALA A 347 -3.18 -14.06 29.00
C ALA A 347 -1.96 -13.63 29.84
N ALA A 348 -1.89 -12.37 30.25
CA ALA A 348 -0.84 -11.78 31.07
C ALA A 348 -1.11 -11.97 32.57
#